data_AF-A0A1D7VKL1-F1
#
_entry.id   AF-A0A1D7VKL1-F1
#
_cell.length_a   1.000
_cell.length_b   1.000
_cell.length_c   1.000
_cell.angle_alpha   90.00
_cell.angle_beta   90.00
_cell.angle_gamma   90.00
#
_symmetry.space_group_name_H-M   'P 1'
#
loop_
_entity.id
_entity.type
_entity.pdbx_description
1 polymer ?
#
loop_
_entity_poly.entity_id
_entity_poly.type
_entity_poly.pdbx_seq_one_letter_code
_entity_poly.pdbx_strand_id
1 'polypeptide(L)'
;MSARRTEVLDAATAWERLREIRTADEARAAGLGPDGDAGAGGERARSPEAAELVERYLPLCLAGPRYAFAQLGQSLDGFIATRTGDADYVTGPADRRHLHRLRALADAVVVGAGTAVADDPRLTVRACTGDNPVRVVLDPRGRVPLDRGVFTDGAAPTLWVVGPDARRAAVGDGVEVLVLPDPAAFAPGRLLAVLARRGLGRVLVEGGGVTVSRFLRERALDRLYLTVAPVLLGDGVPGLRFAGTPVMREALRPPLRRALLGEDTLFELDLRAVGDAWLGEASQEQHRGAREARREGEDAVDHGAGQALRRAQPGGAEGPGGNALAGPPAADVQR
;
A
#
# COMPACT_ATOMS: atom_id res chain seq x y z
N MET A 1 -34.20 29.70 30.43
CA MET A 1 -33.98 28.97 29.15
C MET A 1 -32.51 28.63 29.07
N SER A 2 -32.14 27.39 29.39
CA SER A 2 -30.73 26.93 29.33
C SER A 2 -30.32 26.83 27.88
N ALA A 3 -29.36 27.64 27.44
CA ALA A 3 -28.75 27.52 26.12
C ALA A 3 -28.16 26.11 25.99
N ARG A 4 -28.72 25.29 25.10
CA ARG A 4 -28.08 24.02 24.72
C ARG A 4 -26.75 24.41 24.07
N ARG A 5 -25.64 24.19 24.78
CA ARG A 5 -24.31 24.26 24.18
C ARG A 5 -24.29 23.24 23.05
N THR A 6 -24.20 23.71 21.81
CA THR A 6 -23.92 22.86 20.66
C THR A 6 -22.50 22.34 20.85
N GLU A 7 -22.40 21.10 21.34
CA GLU A 7 -21.13 20.44 21.59
C GLU A 7 -20.47 20.14 20.24
N VAL A 8 -19.38 20.84 19.94
CA VAL A 8 -18.62 20.66 18.70
C VAL A 8 -17.90 19.33 18.76
N LEU A 9 -18.05 18.49 17.74
CA LEU A 9 -17.29 17.24 17.63
C LEU A 9 -15.82 17.55 17.33
N ASP A 10 -14.93 17.24 18.27
CA ASP A 10 -13.49 17.37 18.09
C ASP A 10 -12.90 16.17 17.32
N ALA A 11 -11.63 16.33 16.90
CA ALA A 11 -10.93 15.34 16.09
C ALA A 11 -10.67 14.02 16.84
N ALA A 12 -10.44 14.07 18.16
CA ALA A 12 -10.15 12.88 18.95
C ALA A 12 -11.40 11.99 19.06
N THR A 13 -12.54 12.59 19.40
CA THR A 13 -13.84 11.92 19.47
C THR A 13 -14.29 11.42 18.11
N ALA A 14 -14.08 12.21 17.04
CA ALA A 14 -14.39 11.76 15.68
C ALA A 14 -13.56 10.52 15.29
N TRP A 15 -12.27 10.51 15.65
CA TRP A 15 -11.38 9.38 15.39
C TRP A 15 -11.78 8.12 16.17
N GLU A 16 -12.14 8.25 17.45
CA GLU A 16 -12.65 7.13 18.24
C GLU A 16 -13.91 6.51 17.61
N ARG A 17 -14.86 7.35 17.18
CA ARG A 17 -16.09 6.87 16.52
C ARG A 17 -15.82 6.18 15.19
N LEU A 18 -14.92 6.71 14.36
CA LEU A 18 -14.56 6.10 13.08
C LEU A 18 -14.04 4.67 13.25
N ARG A 19 -13.26 4.40 14.30
CA ARG A 19 -12.71 3.07 14.56
C ARG A 19 -13.78 2.02 14.84
N GLU A 20 -14.91 2.41 15.40
CA GLU A 20 -16.02 1.52 15.72
C GLU A 20 -17.01 1.30 14.56
N ILE A 21 -17.01 2.19 13.55
CA ILE A 21 -17.96 2.11 12.43
C ILE A 21 -17.59 0.97 11.47
N ARG A 22 -18.58 0.12 11.16
CA ARG A 22 -18.52 -0.91 10.11
C ARG A 22 -19.70 -0.82 9.14
N THR A 23 -20.77 -0.11 9.52
CA THR A 23 -22.03 0.00 8.78
C THR A 23 -22.54 1.43 8.69
N ALA A 24 -23.42 1.69 7.72
CA ALA A 24 -24.07 3.00 7.57
C ALA A 24 -24.95 3.35 8.78
N ASP A 25 -25.55 2.35 9.44
CA ASP A 25 -26.39 2.55 10.63
C ASP A 25 -25.55 2.98 11.83
N GLU A 26 -24.39 2.36 12.05
CA GLU A 26 -23.43 2.78 13.07
C GLU A 26 -22.89 4.18 12.78
N ALA A 27 -22.60 4.50 11.51
CA ALA A 27 -22.17 5.85 11.13
C ALA A 27 -23.24 6.90 11.43
N ARG A 28 -24.51 6.62 11.12
CA ARG A 28 -25.63 7.50 11.47
C ARG A 28 -25.78 7.64 12.98
N ALA A 29 -25.76 6.54 13.73
CA ALA A 29 -25.83 6.55 15.19
C ALA A 29 -24.66 7.32 15.83
N ALA A 30 -23.48 7.28 15.21
CA ALA A 30 -22.30 8.03 15.63
C ALA A 30 -22.33 9.52 15.22
N GLY A 31 -23.34 9.97 14.48
CA GLY A 31 -23.44 11.34 13.94
C GLY A 31 -22.42 11.63 12.83
N LEU A 32 -21.97 10.60 12.13
CA LEU A 32 -20.99 10.65 11.04
C LEU A 32 -21.59 10.25 9.68
N GLY A 33 -22.89 10.45 9.48
CA GLY A 33 -23.56 10.15 8.21
C GLY A 33 -23.07 11.01 7.03
N PRO A 34 -23.14 10.49 5.78
CA PRO A 34 -22.73 11.21 4.56
C PRO A 34 -23.63 12.41 4.25
N ASP A 35 -24.87 12.39 4.70
CA ASP A 35 -25.75 13.54 4.74
C ASP A 35 -25.87 13.96 6.22
N GLY A 36 -25.87 15.27 6.48
CA GLY A 36 -26.23 15.85 7.78
C GLY A 36 -27.70 15.59 8.16
N ASP A 37 -28.26 14.45 7.75
CA ASP A 37 -29.66 14.13 7.87
C ASP A 37 -29.99 13.97 9.35
N ALA A 38 -30.73 14.96 9.81
CA ALA A 38 -31.10 15.23 11.18
C ALA A 38 -32.00 14.12 11.72
N GLY A 39 -31.39 13.00 12.12
CA GLY A 39 -32.03 12.02 12.98
C GLY A 39 -32.11 12.54 14.42
N ALA A 40 -33.21 13.21 14.77
CA ALA A 40 -33.69 13.57 16.12
C ALA A 40 -32.72 14.21 17.15
N GLY A 41 -31.47 14.50 16.79
CA GLY A 41 -30.50 15.27 17.56
C GLY A 41 -29.70 16.11 16.57
N GLY A 42 -29.93 17.43 16.57
CA GLY A 42 -29.48 18.36 15.53
C GLY A 42 -28.01 18.23 15.14
N GLU A 43 -27.70 18.69 13.92
CA GLU A 43 -26.34 18.74 13.36
C GLU A 43 -25.33 19.17 14.42
N ARG A 44 -24.52 18.23 14.90
CA ARG A 44 -23.35 18.57 15.71
C ARG A 44 -22.34 19.21 14.78
N ALA A 45 -22.08 20.50 14.98
CA ALA A 45 -20.97 21.17 14.33
C ALA A 45 -19.69 20.35 14.56
N ARG A 46 -18.91 20.13 13.50
CA ARG A 46 -17.62 19.42 13.57
C ARG A 46 -16.50 20.46 13.52
N SER A 47 -15.41 20.25 14.24
CA SER A 47 -14.19 21.03 14.00
C SER A 47 -13.69 20.76 12.56
N PRO A 48 -12.92 21.68 11.94
CA PRO A 48 -12.34 21.45 10.62
C PRO A 48 -11.54 20.13 10.54
N GLU A 49 -10.77 19.81 11.58
CA GLU A 49 -9.96 18.60 11.68
C GLU A 49 -10.84 17.35 11.82
N ALA A 50 -11.94 17.44 12.58
CA ALA A 50 -12.91 16.35 12.68
C ALA A 50 -13.63 16.11 11.35
N ALA A 51 -14.01 17.17 10.63
CA ALA A 51 -14.60 17.07 9.31
C ALA A 51 -13.63 16.39 8.32
N GLU A 52 -12.36 16.79 8.31
CA GLU A 52 -11.32 16.20 7.47
C GLU A 52 -11.11 14.70 7.76
N LEU A 53 -11.11 14.30 9.03
CA LEU A 53 -11.02 12.89 9.42
C LEU A 53 -12.22 12.07 8.89
N VAL A 54 -13.43 12.58 9.11
CA VAL A 54 -14.66 11.91 8.69
C VAL A 54 -14.68 11.79 7.17
N GLU A 55 -14.42 12.88 6.45
CA GLU A 55 -14.41 12.88 5.00
C GLU A 55 -13.37 11.89 4.44
N ARG A 56 -12.19 11.81 5.06
CA ARG A 56 -11.11 10.94 4.60
C ARG A 56 -11.37 9.46 4.88
N TYR A 57 -11.80 9.10 6.09
CA TYR A 57 -11.79 7.70 6.54
C TYR A 57 -13.17 7.04 6.60
N LEU A 58 -14.26 7.80 6.66
CA LEU A 58 -15.60 7.20 6.67
C LEU A 58 -15.85 6.29 5.45
N PRO A 59 -15.42 6.63 4.21
CA PRO A 59 -15.58 5.73 3.08
C PRO A 59 -14.93 4.36 3.29
N LEU A 60 -13.77 4.31 3.95
CA LEU A 60 -13.09 3.06 4.31
C LEU A 60 -13.84 2.29 5.40
N CYS A 61 -14.40 2.99 6.39
CA CYS A 61 -15.20 2.37 7.45
C CYS A 61 -16.48 1.74 6.90
N LEU A 62 -17.07 2.34 5.87
CA LEU A 62 -18.29 1.89 5.19
C LEU A 62 -18.05 0.93 4.02
N ALA A 63 -16.80 0.55 3.77
CA ALA A 63 -16.42 -0.22 2.59
C ALA A 63 -16.93 -1.68 2.61
N GLY A 64 -17.40 -2.14 3.76
CA GLY A 64 -17.92 -3.50 3.97
C GLY A 64 -16.86 -4.46 4.54
N PRO A 65 -17.24 -5.72 4.77
CA PRO A 65 -16.42 -6.70 5.48
C PRO A 65 -15.32 -7.34 4.64
N ARG A 66 -15.24 -7.04 3.34
CA ARG A 66 -14.18 -7.53 2.43
C ARG A 66 -13.72 -6.36 1.60
N TYR A 67 -12.55 -5.83 1.95
CA TYR A 67 -12.02 -4.64 1.31
C TYR A 67 -10.50 -4.65 1.36
N ALA A 68 -9.87 -4.65 0.20
CA ALA A 68 -8.42 -4.60 0.05
C ALA A 68 -8.01 -3.20 -0.40
N PHE A 69 -7.13 -2.56 0.35
CA PHE A 69 -6.63 -1.23 0.04
C PHE A 69 -5.13 -1.21 0.21
N ALA A 70 -4.44 -0.36 -0.55
CA ALA A 70 -2.99 -0.23 -0.44
C ALA A 70 -2.58 1.20 -0.14
N GLN A 71 -1.44 1.37 0.51
CA GLN A 71 -0.78 2.66 0.66
C GLN A 71 0.65 2.59 0.13
N LEU A 72 1.04 3.60 -0.65
CA LEU A 72 2.38 3.73 -1.20
C LEU A 72 2.80 5.20 -1.18
N GLY A 73 3.94 5.50 -0.57
CA GLY A 73 4.58 6.82 -0.63
C GLY A 73 5.71 6.83 -1.65
N GLN A 74 5.77 7.83 -2.52
CA GLN A 74 6.82 7.97 -3.53
C GLN A 74 7.31 9.42 -3.64
N SER A 75 8.50 9.58 -4.22
CA SER A 75 9.04 10.85 -4.68
C SER A 75 8.23 11.42 -5.86
N LEU A 76 8.42 12.69 -6.17
CA LEU A 76 7.75 13.38 -7.27
C LEU A 76 8.05 12.75 -8.64
N ASP A 77 9.22 12.14 -8.79
CA ASP A 77 9.67 11.38 -9.96
C ASP A 77 9.37 9.87 -9.90
N GLY A 78 8.58 9.41 -8.91
CA GLY A 78 7.95 8.09 -8.92
C GLY A 78 8.76 6.96 -8.27
N PHE A 79 9.71 7.27 -7.40
CA PHE A 79 10.55 6.31 -6.69
C PHE A 79 10.16 6.18 -5.22
N ILE A 80 10.25 4.97 -4.68
CA ILE A 80 9.87 4.64 -3.28
C ILE A 80 11.08 4.43 -2.38
N ALA A 81 12.28 4.38 -2.97
CA ALA A 81 13.56 4.30 -2.28
C ALA A 81 14.66 4.80 -3.22
N THR A 82 15.80 5.18 -2.66
CA THR A 82 17.01 5.46 -3.45
C THR A 82 17.50 4.19 -4.15
N ARG A 83 18.46 4.30 -5.07
CA ARG A 83 19.02 3.14 -5.78
C ARG A 83 19.63 2.08 -4.84
N THR A 84 20.09 2.48 -3.65
CA THR A 84 20.64 1.55 -2.65
C THR A 84 19.55 0.88 -1.80
N GLY A 85 18.28 1.23 -2.02
CA GLY A 85 17.13 0.72 -1.27
C GLY A 85 16.83 1.50 0.01
N ASP A 86 17.46 2.67 0.22
CA ASP A 86 17.14 3.52 1.38
C ASP A 86 15.78 4.21 1.17
N ALA A 87 14.87 3.99 2.12
CA ALA A 87 13.47 4.41 2.06
C ALA A 87 13.00 5.19 3.30
N ASP A 88 13.91 5.58 4.22
CA ASP A 88 13.57 6.14 5.54
C ASP A 88 13.81 7.67 5.61
N TYR A 89 12.82 8.55 5.46
CA TYR A 89 11.48 8.36 4.89
C TYR A 89 11.36 9.15 3.60
N VAL A 90 10.68 8.59 2.59
CA VAL A 90 10.29 9.36 1.39
C VAL A 90 9.21 10.40 1.71
N THR A 91 8.24 10.06 2.57
CA THR A 91 7.10 10.91 2.92
C THR A 91 7.20 11.55 4.31
N GLY A 92 6.47 12.65 4.48
CA GLY A 92 6.45 13.47 5.69
C GLY A 92 5.65 12.88 6.86
N PRO A 93 5.72 13.53 8.04
CA PRO A 93 5.06 13.06 9.26
C PRO A 93 3.52 12.98 9.16
N ALA A 94 2.90 13.82 8.33
CA ALA A 94 1.45 13.80 8.13
C ALA A 94 1.00 12.54 7.37
N ASP A 95 1.75 12.11 6.34
CA ASP A 95 1.53 10.83 5.66
C ASP A 95 1.78 9.64 6.57
N ARG A 96 2.84 9.66 7.39
CA ARG A 96 3.07 8.61 8.40
C ARG A 96 1.89 8.49 9.37
N ARG A 97 1.32 9.61 9.80
CA ARG A 97 0.09 9.61 10.62
C ARG A 97 -1.11 9.04 9.86
N HIS A 98 -1.24 9.35 8.56
CA HIS A 98 -2.26 8.76 7.70
C HIS A 98 -2.11 7.24 7.61
N LEU A 99 -0.91 6.73 7.35
CA LEU A 99 -0.61 5.29 7.35
C LEU A 99 -0.98 4.62 8.67
N HIS A 100 -0.64 5.21 9.81
CA HIS A 100 -1.02 4.66 11.12
C HIS A 100 -2.54 4.62 11.33
N ARG A 101 -3.29 5.59 10.80
CA ARG A 101 -4.76 5.56 10.81
C ARG A 101 -5.32 4.48 9.89
N LEU A 102 -4.71 4.27 8.71
CA LEU A 102 -5.07 3.16 7.83
C LEU A 102 -4.84 1.80 8.51
N ARG A 103 -3.70 1.61 9.20
CA ARG A 103 -3.43 0.41 10.00
C ARG A 103 -4.49 0.19 11.09
N ALA A 104 -4.86 1.25 11.81
CA ALA A 104 -5.87 1.18 12.88
C ALA A 104 -7.28 0.85 12.38
N LEU A 105 -7.55 1.03 11.08
CA LEU A 105 -8.83 0.69 10.44
C LEU A 105 -8.78 -0.65 9.68
N ALA A 106 -7.61 -1.25 9.57
CA ALA A 106 -7.42 -2.55 8.93
C ALA A 106 -7.55 -3.68 9.95
N ASP A 107 -8.05 -4.82 9.51
CA ASP A 107 -8.01 -6.05 10.30
C ASP A 107 -6.65 -6.75 10.13
N ALA A 108 -6.03 -6.60 8.95
CA ALA A 108 -4.70 -7.11 8.65
C ALA A 108 -3.87 -6.14 7.80
N VAL A 109 -2.56 -6.17 8.02
CA VAL A 109 -1.56 -5.49 7.19
C VAL A 109 -0.69 -6.52 6.49
N VAL A 110 -0.65 -6.49 5.17
CA VAL A 110 0.11 -7.44 4.33
C VAL A 110 1.39 -6.79 3.84
N VAL A 111 2.52 -7.47 4.01
CA VAL A 111 3.79 -7.11 3.36
C VAL A 111 4.42 -8.32 2.67
N GLY A 112 5.20 -8.06 1.63
CA GLY A 112 6.03 -9.08 1.00
C GLY A 112 7.34 -9.29 1.75
N ALA A 113 7.92 -10.49 1.62
CA ALA A 113 9.23 -10.83 2.20
C ALA A 113 10.38 -9.86 1.82
N GLY A 114 10.27 -9.13 0.70
CA GLY A 114 11.30 -8.15 0.30
C GLY A 114 11.38 -7.00 1.30
N THR A 115 10.24 -6.38 1.59
CA THR A 115 10.08 -5.32 2.59
C THR A 115 10.41 -5.82 3.98
N ALA A 116 9.92 -7.01 4.35
CA ALA A 116 10.23 -7.57 5.68
C ALA A 116 11.74 -7.76 5.91
N VAL A 117 12.49 -8.11 4.87
CA VAL A 117 13.96 -8.27 4.93
C VAL A 117 14.69 -6.94 4.90
N ALA A 118 14.28 -6.03 4.03
CA ALA A 118 14.98 -4.76 3.79
C ALA A 118 14.73 -3.74 4.89
N ASP A 119 13.48 -3.61 5.33
CA ASP A 119 13.02 -2.46 6.12
C ASP A 119 12.80 -2.82 7.60
N ASP A 120 12.78 -4.12 7.92
CA ASP A 120 12.45 -4.64 9.27
C ASP A 120 11.25 -3.92 9.93
N PRO A 121 10.10 -3.83 9.24
CA PRO A 121 9.04 -2.92 9.64
C PRO A 121 8.30 -3.44 10.87
N ARG A 122 7.93 -2.56 11.79
CA ARG A 122 7.12 -2.96 12.96
C ARG A 122 5.66 -3.29 12.61
N LEU A 123 5.11 -2.64 11.59
CA LEU A 123 3.72 -2.80 11.11
C LEU A 123 2.63 -2.58 12.18
N THR A 124 2.91 -1.71 13.15
CA THR A 124 1.99 -1.35 14.25
C THR A 124 1.43 0.07 14.12
N VAL A 125 0.41 0.37 14.93
CA VAL A 125 -0.18 1.70 15.13
C VAL A 125 0.59 2.44 16.23
N ARG A 126 1.15 3.61 15.90
CA ARG A 126 2.02 4.38 16.82
C ARG A 126 1.80 5.89 16.78
N ALA A 127 1.26 6.43 15.68
CA ALA A 127 1.03 7.87 15.50
C ALA A 127 -0.44 8.31 15.71
N CYS A 128 -1.30 7.39 16.15
CA CYS A 128 -2.68 7.63 16.56
C CYS A 128 -3.14 6.55 17.56
N THR A 129 -4.31 6.73 18.16
CA THR A 129 -4.95 5.68 18.97
C THR A 129 -5.58 4.63 18.06
N GLY A 130 -5.57 3.37 18.46
CA GLY A 130 -6.10 2.27 17.64
C GLY A 130 -5.43 0.95 17.96
N ASP A 131 -6.11 -0.14 17.58
CA ASP A 131 -5.57 -1.48 17.72
C ASP A 131 -4.58 -1.78 16.60
N ASN A 132 -3.62 -2.67 16.88
CA ASN A 132 -2.71 -3.15 15.85
C ASN A 132 -3.42 -4.15 14.93
N PRO A 133 -3.27 -4.04 13.60
CA PRO A 133 -3.75 -5.07 12.68
C PRO A 133 -2.92 -6.35 12.82
N VAL A 134 -3.46 -7.48 12.40
CA VAL A 134 -2.67 -8.71 12.23
C VAL A 134 -1.60 -8.47 11.17
N ARG A 135 -0.35 -8.76 11.51
CA ARG A 135 0.79 -8.63 10.58
C ARG A 135 0.87 -9.85 9.70
N VAL A 136 0.68 -9.70 8.39
CA VAL A 136 0.72 -10.80 7.43
C VAL A 136 1.98 -10.68 6.59
N VAL A 137 2.92 -11.61 6.77
CA VAL A 137 4.18 -11.64 6.04
C VAL A 137 4.11 -12.70 4.94
N LEU A 138 4.08 -12.26 3.68
CA LEU A 138 4.07 -13.16 2.52
C LEU A 138 5.49 -13.61 2.17
N ASP A 139 5.79 -14.86 2.50
CA ASP A 139 7.11 -15.44 2.35
C ASP A 139 7.05 -16.87 1.78
N PRO A 140 6.74 -17.03 0.47
CA PRO A 140 6.53 -18.34 -0.14
C PRO A 140 7.69 -19.32 0.02
N ARG A 141 8.92 -18.82 0.23
CA ARG A 141 10.14 -19.62 0.32
C ARG A 141 10.76 -19.67 1.72
N GLY A 142 10.17 -19.01 2.72
CA GLY A 142 10.72 -18.95 4.08
C GLY A 142 12.06 -18.22 4.15
N ARG A 143 12.22 -17.09 3.44
CA ARG A 143 13.48 -16.33 3.34
C ARG A 143 13.61 -15.19 4.34
N VAL A 144 12.53 -14.79 5.02
CA VAL A 144 12.61 -13.70 6.00
C VAL A 144 13.35 -14.21 7.25
N PRO A 145 14.42 -13.55 7.69
CA PRO A 145 15.10 -13.90 8.93
C PRO A 145 14.14 -13.84 10.13
N LEU A 146 14.20 -14.84 11.01
CA LEU A 146 13.28 -14.93 12.15
C LEU A 146 13.66 -14.02 13.32
N ASP A 147 14.78 -13.30 13.23
CA ASP A 147 15.18 -12.25 14.17
C ASP A 147 14.50 -10.89 13.89
N ARG A 148 13.81 -10.76 12.74
CA ARG A 148 13.06 -9.55 12.38
C ARG A 148 11.97 -9.21 13.38
N GLY A 149 11.76 -7.91 13.60
CA GLY A 149 10.83 -7.39 14.61
C GLY A 149 9.40 -7.91 14.46
N VAL A 150 8.96 -8.12 13.21
CA VAL A 150 7.65 -8.75 12.90
C VAL A 150 7.44 -10.12 13.52
N PHE A 151 8.51 -10.85 13.87
CA PHE A 151 8.44 -12.17 14.49
C PHE A 151 8.84 -12.18 15.98
N THR A 152 9.55 -11.16 16.46
CA THR A 152 10.21 -11.21 17.77
C THR A 152 9.68 -10.18 18.78
N ASP A 153 9.08 -9.07 18.34
CA ASP A 153 8.75 -7.96 19.24
C ASP A 153 7.48 -8.15 20.08
N GLY A 154 6.67 -9.16 19.76
CA GLY A 154 5.39 -9.43 20.44
C GLY A 154 4.35 -8.30 20.35
N ALA A 155 4.55 -7.29 19.50
CA ALA A 155 3.76 -6.07 19.53
C ALA A 155 2.37 -6.21 18.86
N ALA A 156 2.21 -7.21 17.99
CA ALA A 156 0.95 -7.55 17.35
C ALA A 156 0.96 -9.04 16.92
N PRO A 157 -0.21 -9.69 16.78
CA PRO A 157 -0.27 -11.03 16.19
C PRO A 157 0.35 -11.05 14.80
N THR A 158 1.13 -12.08 14.51
CA THR A 158 1.78 -12.24 13.20
C THR A 158 1.33 -13.53 12.54
N LEU A 159 0.92 -13.43 11.28
CA LEU A 159 0.65 -14.55 10.39
C LEU A 159 1.77 -14.65 9.35
N TRP A 160 2.64 -15.63 9.51
CA TRP A 160 3.70 -15.93 8.55
C TRP A 160 3.16 -16.87 7.47
N VAL A 161 2.98 -16.36 6.25
CA VAL A 161 2.37 -17.10 5.14
C VAL A 161 3.45 -17.69 4.24
N VAL A 162 3.57 -19.01 4.24
CA VAL A 162 4.65 -19.75 3.58
C VAL A 162 4.13 -20.80 2.59
N GLY A 163 4.97 -21.19 1.62
CA GLY A 163 4.67 -22.27 0.70
C GLY A 163 4.86 -23.65 1.33
N PRO A 164 4.42 -24.73 0.65
CA PRO A 164 4.50 -26.08 1.20
C PRO A 164 5.95 -26.54 1.42
N ASP A 165 6.86 -26.09 0.55
CA ASP A 165 8.28 -26.45 0.54
C ASP A 165 9.17 -25.44 1.27
N ALA A 166 8.58 -24.43 1.93
CA ALA A 166 9.36 -23.42 2.63
C ALA A 166 10.13 -24.05 3.81
N ARG A 167 11.37 -23.59 4.02
CA ARG A 167 12.14 -23.96 5.21
C ARG A 167 11.47 -23.31 6.42
N ARG A 168 10.78 -24.12 7.21
CA ARG A 168 10.13 -23.69 8.45
C ARG A 168 11.10 -23.91 9.62
N ALA A 169 11.37 -22.88 10.40
CA ALA A 169 11.97 -23.04 11.71
C ALA A 169 10.92 -22.75 12.79
N ALA A 170 11.23 -23.08 14.04
CA ALA A 170 10.37 -22.73 15.16
C ALA A 170 10.25 -21.20 15.24
N VAL A 171 9.02 -20.73 15.36
CA VAL A 171 8.69 -19.31 15.59
C VAL A 171 8.27 -19.12 17.04
N GLY A 172 8.47 -17.91 17.57
CA GLY A 172 8.09 -17.56 18.93
C GLY A 172 6.58 -17.47 19.14
N ASP A 173 6.18 -17.30 20.39
CA ASP A 173 4.79 -17.07 20.76
C ASP A 173 4.21 -15.84 20.03
N GLY A 174 2.94 -15.93 19.62
CA GLY A 174 2.26 -14.86 18.87
C GLY A 174 2.50 -14.86 17.35
N VAL A 175 3.29 -15.81 16.83
CA VAL A 175 3.45 -16.04 15.38
C VAL A 175 2.71 -17.32 14.96
N GLU A 176 1.64 -17.18 14.18
CA GLU A 176 0.97 -18.28 13.49
C GLU A 176 1.65 -18.51 12.12
N VAL A 177 1.93 -19.78 11.78
CA VAL A 177 2.41 -20.14 10.45
C VAL A 177 1.25 -20.66 9.60
N LEU A 178 0.94 -19.97 8.52
CA LEU A 178 -0.03 -20.40 7.52
C LEU A 178 0.68 -20.97 6.30
N VAL A 179 0.54 -22.28 6.11
CA VAL A 179 1.05 -22.96 4.92
C VAL A 179 -0.02 -22.93 3.83
N LEU A 180 0.29 -22.29 2.71
CA LEU A 180 -0.54 -22.36 1.51
C LEU A 180 -0.15 -23.58 0.67
N PRO A 181 -1.11 -24.28 0.05
CA PRO A 181 -0.87 -25.58 -0.57
C PRO A 181 -0.03 -25.52 -1.85
N ASP A 182 -0.05 -24.39 -2.56
CA ASP A 182 0.58 -24.25 -3.87
C ASP A 182 0.83 -22.76 -4.23
N PRO A 183 1.59 -22.47 -5.31
CA PRO A 183 1.82 -21.10 -5.76
C PRO A 183 0.56 -20.32 -6.17
N ALA A 184 -0.50 -20.99 -6.64
CA ALA A 184 -1.75 -20.34 -7.05
C ALA A 184 -2.54 -19.81 -5.85
N ALA A 185 -2.40 -20.44 -4.68
CA ALA A 185 -2.98 -19.96 -3.43
C ALA A 185 -2.40 -18.61 -2.98
N PHE A 186 -1.19 -18.24 -3.43
CA PHE A 186 -0.61 -16.91 -3.21
C PHE A 186 -1.17 -15.82 -4.13
N ALA A 187 -2.04 -16.14 -5.10
CA ALA A 187 -2.71 -15.13 -5.90
C ALA A 187 -3.49 -14.18 -4.96
N PRO A 188 -3.36 -12.85 -5.09
CA PRO A 188 -3.97 -11.88 -4.18
C PRO A 188 -5.44 -12.13 -3.88
N GLY A 189 -6.27 -12.41 -4.90
CA GLY A 189 -7.70 -12.72 -4.67
C GLY A 189 -7.93 -13.98 -3.82
N ARG A 190 -7.12 -15.02 -3.98
CA ARG A 190 -7.19 -16.26 -3.17
C ARG A 190 -6.69 -16.02 -1.76
N LEU A 191 -5.59 -15.29 -1.60
CA LEU A 191 -5.04 -14.88 -0.31
C LEU A 191 -6.07 -14.06 0.48
N LEU A 192 -6.69 -13.05 -0.13
CA LEU A 192 -7.73 -12.24 0.50
C LEU A 192 -8.92 -13.10 0.94
N ALA A 193 -9.33 -14.10 0.14
CA ALA A 193 -10.38 -15.04 0.54
C ALA A 193 -9.98 -15.96 1.72
N VAL A 194 -8.69 -16.28 1.86
CA VAL A 194 -8.17 -17.02 3.03
C VAL A 194 -8.18 -16.13 4.28
N LEU A 195 -7.73 -14.88 4.16
CA LEU A 195 -7.72 -13.90 5.25
C LEU A 195 -9.14 -13.58 5.72
N ALA A 196 -10.08 -13.34 4.79
CA ALA A 196 -11.47 -13.07 5.13
C ALA A 196 -12.15 -14.23 5.89
N ARG A 197 -11.82 -15.49 5.56
CA ARG A 197 -12.32 -16.67 6.31
C ARG A 197 -11.77 -16.75 7.75
N ARG A 198 -10.69 -16.05 8.04
CA ARG A 198 -10.12 -15.89 9.39
C ARG A 198 -10.65 -14.64 10.12
N GLY A 199 -11.64 -13.94 9.54
CA GLY A 199 -12.14 -12.67 10.07
C GLY A 199 -11.27 -11.46 9.74
N LEU A 200 -10.26 -11.62 8.87
CA LEU A 200 -9.35 -10.55 8.44
C LEU A 200 -9.81 -10.03 7.08
N GLY A 201 -10.86 -9.22 7.08
CA GLY A 201 -11.61 -8.87 5.89
C GLY A 201 -11.19 -7.54 5.25
N ARG A 202 -10.78 -6.57 6.07
CA ARG A 202 -10.21 -5.29 5.63
C ARG A 202 -8.70 -5.39 5.67
N VAL A 203 -8.10 -5.49 4.49
CA VAL A 203 -6.69 -5.79 4.32
C VAL A 203 -5.99 -4.57 3.74
N LEU A 204 -5.07 -4.01 4.54
CA LEU A 204 -4.15 -3.00 4.07
C LEU A 204 -2.92 -3.69 3.47
N VAL A 205 -2.61 -3.42 2.21
CA VAL A 205 -1.39 -3.89 1.54
C VAL A 205 -0.35 -2.78 1.65
N GLU A 206 0.69 -3.06 2.43
CA GLU A 206 1.87 -2.22 2.55
C GLU A 206 3.08 -2.90 1.89
N GLY A 207 4.19 -2.19 1.87
CA GLY A 207 5.45 -2.72 1.39
C GLY A 207 5.68 -2.48 -0.09
N GLY A 208 6.93 -2.74 -0.50
CA GLY A 208 7.55 -2.18 -1.68
C GLY A 208 6.78 -2.45 -2.97
N GLY A 209 7.13 -1.68 -4.00
CA GLY A 209 6.43 -1.57 -5.27
C GLY A 209 5.99 -2.90 -5.87
N VAL A 210 6.74 -3.98 -5.68
CA VAL A 210 6.40 -5.34 -6.13
C VAL A 210 5.07 -5.85 -5.56
N THR A 211 4.84 -5.73 -4.25
CA THR A 211 3.64 -6.32 -3.59
C THR A 211 2.40 -5.54 -3.99
N VAL A 212 2.41 -4.22 -3.85
CA VAL A 212 1.29 -3.35 -4.24
C VAL A 212 0.99 -3.50 -5.72
N SER A 213 2.02 -3.52 -6.58
CA SER A 213 1.82 -3.69 -8.02
C SER A 213 1.26 -5.07 -8.39
N ARG A 214 1.60 -6.13 -7.63
CA ARG A 214 1.01 -7.45 -7.83
C ARG A 214 -0.49 -7.43 -7.54
N PHE A 215 -0.90 -6.85 -6.42
CA PHE A 215 -2.32 -6.73 -6.06
C PHE A 215 -3.07 -5.85 -7.08
N LEU A 216 -2.47 -4.74 -7.52
CA LEU A 216 -3.05 -3.88 -8.55
C LEU A 216 -3.22 -4.63 -9.89
N ARG A 217 -2.17 -5.31 -10.37
CA ARG A 217 -2.19 -6.08 -11.61
C ARG A 217 -3.24 -7.19 -11.60
N GLU A 218 -3.40 -7.87 -10.47
CA GLU A 218 -4.37 -8.96 -10.30
C GLU A 218 -5.76 -8.47 -9.86
N ARG A 219 -6.02 -7.14 -9.93
CA ARG A 219 -7.29 -6.49 -9.60
C ARG A 219 -7.83 -6.86 -8.22
N ALA A 220 -6.92 -7.00 -7.27
CA ALA A 220 -7.21 -7.36 -5.90
C ALA A 220 -7.09 -6.17 -4.95
N LEU A 221 -7.17 -4.94 -5.47
CA LEU A 221 -7.28 -3.71 -4.69
C LEU A 221 -8.58 -3.02 -5.05
N ASP A 222 -9.34 -2.66 -4.02
CA ASP A 222 -10.51 -1.80 -4.12
C ASP A 222 -10.12 -0.32 -4.10
N ARG A 223 -9.01 0.01 -3.42
CA ARG A 223 -8.53 1.38 -3.25
C ARG A 223 -7.01 1.47 -3.18
N LEU A 224 -6.46 2.54 -3.73
CA LEU A 224 -5.04 2.85 -3.63
C LEU A 224 -4.83 4.28 -3.12
N TYR A 225 -4.14 4.39 -1.99
CA TYR A 225 -3.64 5.63 -1.41
C TYR A 225 -2.20 5.84 -1.89
N LEU A 226 -2.01 6.72 -2.88
CA LEU A 226 -0.71 7.04 -3.42
C LEU A 226 -0.30 8.44 -2.94
N THR A 227 0.69 8.52 -2.06
CA THR A 227 1.22 9.79 -1.57
C THR A 227 2.46 10.17 -2.37
N VAL A 228 2.50 11.41 -2.85
CA VAL A 228 3.63 11.99 -3.58
C VAL A 228 4.27 13.08 -2.72
N ALA A 229 5.51 12.84 -2.31
CA ALA A 229 6.33 13.81 -1.58
C ALA A 229 7.06 14.76 -2.55
N PRO A 230 7.33 16.02 -2.15
CA PRO A 230 8.04 17.01 -2.98
C PRO A 230 9.56 16.77 -3.00
N VAL A 231 9.99 15.52 -3.20
CA VAL A 231 11.38 15.09 -3.30
C VAL A 231 11.65 14.54 -4.69
N LEU A 232 12.86 14.72 -5.20
CA LEU A 232 13.35 14.13 -6.45
C LEU A 232 14.55 13.22 -6.14
N LEU A 233 14.50 11.95 -6.56
CA LEU A 233 15.61 11.01 -6.34
C LEU A 233 16.51 10.85 -7.57
N GLY A 234 15.98 11.09 -8.77
CA GLY A 234 16.66 10.94 -10.06
C GLY A 234 16.82 9.48 -10.50
N ASP A 235 17.26 8.60 -9.60
CA ASP A 235 17.42 7.16 -9.80
C ASP A 235 17.10 6.43 -8.48
N GLY A 236 16.28 5.38 -8.57
CA GLY A 236 15.74 4.74 -7.38
C GLY A 236 14.96 3.46 -7.66
N VAL A 237 14.39 2.90 -6.60
CA VAL A 237 13.45 1.79 -6.70
C VAL A 237 12.11 2.37 -7.15
N PRO A 238 11.58 2.01 -8.34
CA PRO A 238 10.31 2.56 -8.81
C PRO A 238 9.14 2.10 -7.95
N GLY A 239 8.13 2.95 -7.80
CA GLY A 239 6.91 2.63 -7.08
C GLY A 239 6.04 1.60 -7.79
N LEU A 240 5.00 2.04 -8.49
CA LEU A 240 4.08 1.13 -9.18
C LEU A 240 4.69 0.62 -10.50
N ARG A 241 4.68 -0.69 -10.70
CA ARG A 241 5.11 -1.37 -11.93
C ARG A 241 4.18 -2.54 -12.25
N PHE A 242 3.32 -2.35 -13.24
CA PHE A 242 2.44 -3.39 -13.76
C PHE A 242 2.39 -3.34 -15.30
N ALA A 243 1.94 -4.43 -15.92
CA ALA A 243 1.72 -4.47 -17.35
C ALA A 243 0.57 -3.52 -17.69
N GLY A 244 0.90 -2.38 -18.29
CA GLY A 244 -0.06 -1.40 -18.79
C GLY A 244 -0.46 -1.69 -20.24
N THR A 245 -1.09 -0.70 -20.86
CA THR A 245 -1.41 -0.68 -22.29
C THR A 245 -0.38 0.18 -23.04
N PRO A 246 -0.01 -0.17 -24.29
CA PRO A 246 0.76 0.73 -25.16
C PRO A 246 -0.07 1.94 -25.65
N VAL A 247 -1.39 1.95 -25.41
CA VAL A 247 -2.32 2.97 -25.90
C VAL A 247 -2.81 3.87 -24.77
N MET A 248 -2.43 5.15 -24.77
CA MET A 248 -2.71 6.10 -23.67
C MET A 248 -4.20 6.27 -23.31
N ARG A 249 -5.12 6.14 -24.28
CA ARG A 249 -6.57 6.22 -24.00
C ARG A 249 -7.13 5.00 -23.28
N GLU A 250 -6.44 3.86 -23.36
CA GLU A 250 -6.80 2.62 -22.66
C GLU A 250 -6.15 2.55 -21.27
N ALA A 251 -5.34 3.54 -20.91
CA ALA A 251 -4.67 3.58 -19.61
C ALA A 251 -5.70 3.63 -18.49
N LEU A 252 -5.35 3.02 -17.36
CA LEU A 252 -6.17 2.99 -16.16
C LEU A 252 -6.45 4.43 -15.66
N ARG A 253 -7.73 4.80 -15.57
CA ARG A 253 -8.19 6.13 -15.13
C ARG A 253 -9.25 6.01 -14.03
N PRO A 254 -8.87 5.61 -12.80
CA PRO A 254 -9.81 5.49 -11.71
C PRO A 254 -10.32 6.88 -11.30
N PRO A 255 -11.58 7.00 -10.84
CA PRO A 255 -12.00 8.17 -10.08
C PRO A 255 -11.05 8.41 -8.90
N LEU A 256 -10.73 9.67 -8.62
CA LEU A 256 -9.79 10.02 -7.57
C LEU A 256 -10.29 11.14 -6.68
N ARG A 257 -9.90 11.07 -5.40
CA ARG A 257 -9.92 12.18 -4.46
C ARG A 257 -8.49 12.62 -4.19
N ARG A 258 -8.31 13.90 -3.84
CA ARG A 258 -7.00 14.45 -3.50
C ARG A 258 -7.05 15.17 -2.17
N ALA A 259 -5.96 15.10 -1.41
CA ALA A 259 -5.80 15.86 -0.18
C ALA A 259 -4.32 16.21 0.02
N LEU A 260 -4.06 17.25 0.82
CA LEU A 260 -2.71 17.53 1.32
C LEU A 260 -2.48 16.80 2.64
N LEU A 261 -1.27 16.29 2.82
CA LEU A 261 -0.76 15.72 4.06
C LEU A 261 0.54 16.45 4.42
N GLY A 262 0.39 17.64 5.02
CA GLY A 262 1.51 18.57 5.13
C GLY A 262 1.95 19.02 3.74
N GLU A 263 3.23 18.84 3.41
CA GLU A 263 3.79 19.14 2.08
C GLU A 263 3.53 18.04 1.03
N ASP A 264 3.09 16.85 1.47
CA ASP A 264 2.82 15.74 0.57
C ASP A 264 1.43 15.84 -0.06
N THR A 265 1.28 15.32 -1.28
CA THR A 265 -0.03 15.20 -1.95
C THR A 265 -0.51 13.76 -1.94
N LEU A 266 -1.65 13.50 -1.31
CA LEU A 266 -2.33 12.20 -1.34
C LEU A 266 -3.29 12.13 -2.53
N PHE A 267 -3.15 11.08 -3.33
CA PHE A 267 -4.12 10.64 -4.34
C PHE A 267 -4.82 9.36 -3.86
N GLU A 268 -6.12 9.46 -3.63
CA GLU A 268 -6.97 8.32 -3.27
C GLU A 268 -7.73 7.85 -4.51
N LEU A 269 -7.32 6.71 -5.07
CA LEU A 269 -7.87 6.13 -6.29
C LEU A 269 -8.93 5.07 -5.96
N ASP A 270 -10.16 5.21 -6.48
CA ASP A 270 -11.19 4.18 -6.38
C ASP A 270 -11.06 3.18 -7.53
N LEU A 271 -10.59 1.98 -7.23
CA LEU A 271 -10.32 0.93 -8.21
C LEU A 271 -11.55 0.05 -8.48
N ARG A 272 -12.57 0.08 -7.61
CA ARG A 272 -13.84 -0.64 -7.84
C ARG A 272 -14.65 -0.01 -8.97
N ALA A 273 -14.60 1.31 -9.07
CA ALA A 273 -15.35 2.08 -10.06
C ALA A 273 -14.84 1.88 -11.51
N VAL A 274 -13.66 1.29 -11.69
CA VAL A 274 -13.08 1.04 -13.02
C VAL A 274 -13.78 -0.12 -13.75
N GLY A 275 -14.48 -1.01 -13.03
CA GLY A 275 -15.19 -2.15 -13.60
C GLY A 275 -14.31 -3.09 -14.44
N ASP A 276 -14.95 -4.00 -15.18
CA ASP A 276 -14.23 -4.96 -16.03
C ASP A 276 -13.61 -4.33 -17.29
N ALA A 277 -13.94 -3.07 -17.61
CA ALA A 277 -13.53 -2.35 -18.82
C ALA A 277 -12.01 -2.18 -18.97
N TRP A 278 -11.22 -2.35 -17.90
CA TRP A 278 -9.76 -2.44 -17.98
C TRP A 278 -9.26 -3.75 -18.63
N LEU A 279 -10.16 -4.70 -18.95
CA LEU A 279 -9.85 -5.88 -19.77
C LEU A 279 -9.72 -5.42 -21.23
N GLY A 280 -8.62 -4.77 -21.57
CA GLY A 280 -8.21 -4.76 -22.97
C GLY A 280 -8.09 -6.22 -23.42
N GLU A 281 -8.76 -6.58 -24.50
CA GLU A 281 -8.79 -7.92 -25.12
C GLU A 281 -7.38 -8.51 -25.36
N ALA A 282 -6.35 -7.65 -25.39
CA ALA A 282 -4.94 -8.00 -25.56
C ALA A 282 -4.38 -9.02 -24.54
N SER A 283 -4.95 -9.17 -23.34
CA SER A 283 -4.44 -10.13 -22.35
C SER A 283 -4.87 -11.58 -22.60
N GLN A 284 -5.97 -11.83 -23.32
CA GLN A 284 -6.44 -13.19 -23.61
C GLN A 284 -5.72 -13.80 -24.82
N GLU A 285 -5.41 -12.98 -25.83
CA GLU A 285 -4.78 -13.43 -27.06
C GLU A 285 -3.28 -13.73 -26.88
N GLN A 286 -2.58 -12.96 -26.05
CA GLN A 286 -1.17 -13.21 -25.70
C GLN A 286 -1.00 -14.51 -24.88
N HIS A 287 -2.02 -14.96 -24.14
CA HIS A 287 -2.01 -16.25 -23.45
C HIS A 287 -2.37 -17.44 -24.36
N ARG A 288 -3.11 -17.25 -25.46
CA ARG A 288 -3.27 -18.26 -26.52
C ARG A 288 -2.00 -18.37 -27.37
N GLY A 289 -1.46 -17.25 -27.83
CA GLY A 289 -0.24 -17.23 -28.65
C GLY A 289 0.99 -17.80 -27.94
N ALA A 290 1.13 -17.58 -26.63
CA ALA A 290 2.22 -18.19 -25.84
C ALA A 290 2.01 -19.71 -25.59
N ARG A 291 0.78 -20.23 -25.70
CA ARG A 291 0.47 -21.67 -25.62
C ARG A 291 0.66 -22.38 -26.98
N GLU A 292 0.44 -21.67 -28.08
CA GLU A 292 0.68 -22.17 -29.44
C GLU A 292 2.17 -22.10 -29.81
N ALA A 293 2.87 -21.00 -29.48
CA ALA A 293 4.31 -20.86 -29.71
C ALA A 293 5.18 -21.83 -28.87
N ARG A 294 4.64 -22.37 -27.76
CA ARG A 294 5.29 -23.44 -26.98
C ARG A 294 5.09 -24.84 -27.55
N ARG A 295 4.21 -25.02 -28.55
CA ARG A 295 4.04 -26.30 -29.27
C ARG A 295 4.88 -26.38 -30.55
N GLU A 296 5.40 -25.27 -31.05
CA GLU A 296 6.06 -25.20 -32.36
C GLU A 296 7.55 -24.82 -32.30
N GLY A 297 8.19 -24.88 -31.12
CA GLY A 297 9.56 -24.40 -30.91
C GLY A 297 10.52 -25.42 -30.29
N GLU A 298 10.61 -26.63 -30.85
CA GLU A 298 11.82 -27.45 -30.77
C GLU A 298 12.48 -27.42 -32.14
N ASP A 299 13.39 -26.46 -32.35
CA ASP A 299 14.60 -26.66 -33.16
C ASP A 299 15.53 -25.45 -33.03
N ALA A 300 16.82 -25.73 -33.10
CA ALA A 300 17.90 -24.91 -32.58
C ALA A 300 18.59 -24.02 -33.64
N VAL A 301 19.24 -22.97 -33.13
CA VAL A 301 20.42 -22.22 -33.66
C VAL A 301 20.17 -21.19 -34.78
N ASP A 302 20.55 -19.92 -34.56
CA ASP A 302 21.82 -19.34 -35.06
C ASP A 302 21.98 -17.84 -34.74
N HIS A 303 23.21 -17.44 -34.41
CA HIS A 303 23.62 -16.08 -34.10
C HIS A 303 24.05 -15.35 -35.38
N GLY A 304 23.20 -14.42 -35.85
CA GLY A 304 23.45 -13.59 -37.03
C GLY A 304 23.32 -12.08 -36.76
N ALA A 305 24.30 -11.33 -37.24
CA ALA A 305 24.59 -9.92 -36.97
C ALA A 305 23.52 -8.88 -37.36
N GLY A 306 23.48 -7.78 -36.58
CA GLY A 306 23.50 -6.42 -37.14
C GLY A 306 22.20 -5.60 -37.10
N GLN A 307 22.14 -4.60 -36.20
CA GLN A 307 22.16 -3.18 -36.58
C GLN A 307 22.16 -2.27 -35.35
N ALA A 308 23.14 -1.36 -35.31
CA ALA A 308 23.36 -0.39 -34.25
C ALA A 308 22.47 0.85 -34.44
N LEU A 309 21.72 1.23 -33.40
CA LEU A 309 21.06 2.54 -33.33
C LEU A 309 22.10 3.63 -33.01
N ARG A 310 22.07 4.69 -33.83
CA ARG A 310 23.06 5.77 -33.90
C ARG A 310 23.09 6.59 -32.60
N ARG A 311 24.29 6.75 -32.04
CA ARG A 311 24.63 7.76 -31.02
C ARG A 311 24.66 9.15 -31.66
N ALA A 312 23.99 10.11 -31.04
CA ALA A 312 24.32 11.53 -31.19
C ALA A 312 25.65 11.83 -30.48
N GLN A 313 26.54 12.56 -31.15
CA GLN A 313 27.87 12.92 -30.65
C GLN A 313 27.83 14.01 -29.57
N PRO A 314 28.83 14.06 -28.67
CA PRO A 314 28.98 15.10 -27.66
C PRO A 314 29.78 16.30 -28.20
N GLY A 315 29.27 17.51 -28.00
CA GLY A 315 30.04 18.75 -28.11
C GLY A 315 30.63 19.12 -26.75
N GLY A 316 31.95 19.32 -26.70
CA GLY A 316 32.69 19.61 -25.48
C GLY A 316 32.55 21.06 -24.98
N ALA A 317 32.79 21.22 -23.69
CA ALA A 317 33.32 22.43 -23.07
C ALA A 317 34.05 22.02 -21.78
N GLU A 318 35.35 22.26 -21.73
CA GLU A 318 36.20 22.18 -20.55
C GLU A 318 35.90 23.35 -19.60
N GLY A 319 36.02 23.12 -18.28
CA GLY A 319 36.07 24.17 -17.25
C GLY A 319 36.12 23.58 -15.83
N PRO A 320 36.82 24.22 -14.87
CA PRO A 320 37.82 23.53 -14.04
C PRO A 320 37.39 23.22 -12.59
N GLY A 321 38.12 22.27 -11.98
CA GLY A 321 38.61 22.26 -10.59
C GLY A 321 37.65 22.59 -9.44
N GLY A 322 37.35 21.61 -8.58
CA GLY A 322 36.69 21.85 -7.30
C GLY A 322 36.95 20.72 -6.32
N ASN A 323 37.52 21.08 -5.18
CA ASN A 323 38.15 20.23 -4.18
C ASN A 323 37.13 19.50 -3.27
N ALA A 324 37.60 18.44 -2.61
CA ALA A 324 36.87 17.62 -1.65
C ALA A 324 36.30 18.43 -0.46
N LEU A 325 35.13 18.02 0.04
CA LEU A 325 34.72 18.22 1.44
C LEU A 325 34.00 16.97 1.95
N ALA A 326 34.71 16.20 2.77
CA ALA A 326 34.12 15.19 3.65
C ALA A 326 33.40 15.91 4.80
N GLY A 327 32.11 15.64 4.96
CA GLY A 327 31.32 16.04 6.13
C GLY A 327 31.22 14.89 7.14
N PRO A 328 31.21 15.17 8.46
CA PRO A 328 31.12 14.13 9.49
C PRO A 328 29.73 13.50 9.53
N PRO A 329 29.59 12.26 10.02
CA PRO A 329 28.28 11.63 10.21
C PRO A 329 27.47 12.38 11.26
N ALA A 330 26.23 12.73 10.92
CA ALA A 330 25.27 13.28 11.88
C ALA A 330 24.77 12.17 12.80
N ALA A 331 24.82 12.45 14.10
CA ALA A 331 24.53 11.56 15.19
C ALA A 331 23.03 11.22 15.33
N ASP A 332 22.82 10.01 15.86
CA ASP A 332 21.65 9.46 16.55
C ASP A 332 20.52 10.44 16.92
N VAL A 333 19.32 10.17 16.38
CA VAL A 333 18.05 10.36 17.12
C VAL A 333 17.08 9.23 16.74
N GLN A 334 17.26 8.05 17.36
CA GLN A 334 16.24 7.00 17.42
C GLN A 334 15.34 7.23 18.64
N ARG A 335 14.01 7.37 18.43
CA ARG A 335 12.91 6.86 19.29
C ARG A 335 11.60 6.77 18.52
#